data_AF-A0A800CAC4-F1
#
_entry.id   AF-A0A800CAC4-F1
#
_cell.length_a   1.000
_cell.length_b   1.000
_cell.length_c   1.000
_cell.angle_alpha   90.00
_cell.angle_beta   90.00
_cell.angle_gamma   90.00
#
_symmetry.space_group_name_H-M   'P 1'
#
loop_
_entity.id
_entity.type
_entity.pdbx_description
1 polymer ?
#
loop_
_entity_poly.entity_id
_entity_poly.type
_entity_poly.pdbx_seq_one_letter_code
_entity_poly.pdbx_strand_id
1 'polypeptide(L)'
;MPMRSHLQRLPKWLRITITVIVALFIAVAFAYLSWVITDEGLNRTSHAEFCAQCHTMKPFWASYQEDIHGGANEFGIQASCTNCHLDNSSSSAYFISKAVKGLHDLRVEWFSDTGSIDWEAMRERREEYTYDSGCLSCHGDLMDATKRSAKSFLPHKAYFDGATNKHCVSCHPHVGHRNMSHYIANPHEAY
;
A
#
# COMPACT_ATOMS: atom_id res chain seq x y z
N MET A 1 -59.85 -12.80 -16.63
CA MET A 1 -59.61 -11.97 -15.43
C MET A 1 -58.10 -11.86 -15.22
N PRO A 2 -57.50 -10.66 -15.17
CA PRO A 2 -56.08 -10.55 -14.87
C PRO A 2 -55.85 -10.87 -13.39
N MET A 3 -55.05 -11.91 -13.12
CA MET A 3 -54.60 -12.24 -11.76
C MET A 3 -53.73 -11.09 -11.25
N ARG A 4 -54.34 -10.16 -10.50
CA ARG A 4 -53.58 -9.17 -9.71
C ARG A 4 -52.65 -9.94 -8.78
N SER A 5 -51.35 -9.65 -8.84
CA SER A 5 -50.34 -10.30 -8.00
C SER A 5 -50.74 -10.22 -6.53
N HIS A 6 -50.38 -11.21 -5.71
CA HIS A 6 -50.79 -11.25 -4.29
C HIS A 6 -50.40 -9.97 -3.52
N LEU A 7 -49.33 -9.29 -3.91
CA LEU A 7 -48.95 -7.96 -3.37
C LEU A 7 -50.01 -6.88 -3.63
N GLN A 8 -50.73 -6.94 -4.75
CA GLN A 8 -51.78 -5.99 -5.11
C GLN A 8 -53.08 -6.15 -4.31
N ARG A 9 -53.11 -7.04 -3.31
CA ARG A 9 -54.21 -7.18 -2.34
C ARG A 9 -53.90 -6.61 -0.94
N LEU A 10 -52.62 -6.30 -0.65
CA LEU A 10 -52.21 -5.73 0.64
C LEU A 10 -52.63 -4.26 0.78
N PRO A 11 -52.83 -3.70 1.99
CA PRO A 11 -53.09 -2.27 2.14
C PRO A 11 -51.88 -1.44 1.66
N LYS A 12 -52.12 -0.24 1.14
CA LYS A 12 -51.07 0.61 0.53
C LYS A 12 -49.86 0.82 1.45
N TRP A 13 -50.09 1.03 2.74
CA TRP A 13 -49.03 1.22 3.73
C TRP A 13 -48.12 -0.01 3.83
N LEU A 14 -48.68 -1.22 3.87
CA LEU A 14 -47.90 -2.46 3.97
C LEU A 14 -47.08 -2.72 2.69
N ARG A 15 -47.61 -2.38 1.51
CA ARG A 15 -46.82 -2.46 0.26
C ARG A 15 -45.65 -1.49 0.27
N ILE A 16 -45.87 -0.25 0.70
CA ILE A 16 -44.81 0.76 0.81
C ILE A 16 -43.75 0.28 1.80
N THR A 17 -44.15 -0.20 2.98
CA THR A 17 -43.22 -0.73 3.98
C THR A 17 -42.40 -1.90 3.43
N ILE A 18 -43.01 -2.88 2.78
CA ILE A 18 -42.29 -4.01 2.18
C ILE A 18 -41.32 -3.54 1.10
N THR A 19 -41.72 -2.64 0.20
CA THR A 19 -40.83 -2.09 -0.83
C THR A 19 -39.65 -1.34 -0.22
N VAL A 20 -39.88 -0.53 0.82
CA VAL A 20 -38.80 0.19 1.53
C VAL A 20 -37.85 -0.80 2.21
N ILE A 21 -38.36 -1.82 2.90
CA ILE A 21 -37.52 -2.85 3.53
C ILE A 21 -36.68 -3.59 2.49
N VAL A 22 -37.28 -3.99 1.37
CA VAL A 22 -36.56 -4.68 0.28
C VAL A 22 -35.50 -3.76 -0.34
N ALA A 23 -35.82 -2.48 -0.57
CA ALA A 23 -34.87 -1.52 -1.10
C ALA A 23 -33.69 -1.27 -0.14
N LEU A 24 -33.96 -1.14 1.16
CA LEU A 24 -32.93 -1.02 2.20
C LEU A 24 -32.05 -2.27 2.25
N PHE A 25 -32.65 -3.46 2.18
CA PHE A 25 -31.91 -4.72 2.15
C PHE A 25 -30.98 -4.79 0.94
N ILE A 26 -31.47 -4.42 -0.25
CA ILE A 26 -30.64 -4.37 -1.47
C ILE A 26 -29.51 -3.34 -1.33
N ALA A 27 -29.78 -2.16 -0.77
CA ALA A 27 -28.75 -1.13 -0.58
C ALA A 27 -27.64 -1.59 0.38
N VAL A 28 -28.01 -2.23 1.49
CA VAL A 28 -27.04 -2.79 2.45
C VAL A 28 -26.24 -3.93 1.82
N ALA A 29 -26.90 -4.84 1.12
CA ALA A 29 -26.22 -5.95 0.44
C ALA A 29 -25.23 -5.44 -0.61
N PHE A 30 -25.62 -4.41 -1.38
CA PHE A 30 -24.73 -3.76 -2.34
C PHE A 30 -23.53 -3.10 -1.66
N ALA A 31 -23.75 -2.29 -0.62
CA ALA A 31 -22.67 -1.63 0.11
C ALA A 31 -21.68 -2.63 0.72
N TYR A 32 -22.19 -3.70 1.32
CA TYR A 32 -21.36 -4.78 1.87
C TYR A 32 -20.52 -5.46 0.78
N LEU A 33 -21.15 -5.84 -0.34
CA LEU A 33 -20.43 -6.48 -1.44
C LEU A 33 -19.37 -5.55 -2.05
N SER A 34 -19.69 -4.28 -2.25
CA SER A 34 -18.74 -3.28 -2.74
C SER A 34 -17.55 -3.12 -1.79
N TRP A 35 -17.79 -3.08 -0.48
CA TRP A 35 -16.71 -3.03 0.51
C TRP A 35 -15.83 -4.28 0.44
N VAL A 36 -16.40 -5.48 0.47
CA VAL A 36 -15.63 -6.74 0.42
C VAL A 36 -14.77 -6.82 -0.84
N ILE A 37 -15.33 -6.48 -2.02
CA ILE A 37 -14.58 -6.49 -3.27
C ILE A 37 -13.44 -5.47 -3.24
N THR A 38 -13.69 -4.28 -2.69
CA THR A 38 -12.70 -3.22 -2.61
C THR A 38 -11.58 -3.60 -1.65
N ASP A 39 -11.92 -4.09 -0.45
CA ASP A 39 -10.98 -4.49 0.59
C ASP A 39 -10.07 -5.62 0.11
N GLU A 40 -10.64 -6.67 -0.47
CA GLU A 40 -9.87 -7.79 -1.02
C GLU A 40 -9.00 -7.35 -2.20
N GLY A 41 -9.53 -6.51 -3.09
CA GLY A 41 -8.77 -5.94 -4.21
C GLY A 41 -7.60 -5.10 -3.73
N LEU A 42 -7.79 -4.28 -2.70
CA LEU A 42 -6.72 -3.51 -2.07
C LEU A 42 -5.69 -4.43 -1.45
N ASN A 43 -6.11 -5.37 -0.61
CA ASN A 43 -5.22 -6.29 0.08
C ASN A 43 -4.35 -7.07 -0.91
N ARG A 44 -4.95 -7.70 -1.92
CA ARG A 44 -4.19 -8.47 -2.93
C ARG A 44 -3.19 -7.64 -3.70
N THR A 45 -3.53 -6.40 -4.03
CA THR A 45 -2.67 -5.51 -4.82
C THR A 45 -1.69 -4.70 -3.96
N SER A 46 -1.52 -5.08 -2.69
CA SER A 46 -0.64 -4.37 -1.74
C SER A 46 0.64 -5.12 -1.42
N HIS A 47 0.63 -6.44 -1.62
CA HIS A 47 1.73 -7.34 -1.23
C HIS A 47 2.68 -7.65 -2.38
N ALA A 48 3.83 -8.20 -1.99
CA ALA A 48 4.94 -8.48 -2.89
C ALA A 48 4.59 -9.45 -4.02
N GLU A 49 3.68 -10.40 -3.78
CA GLU A 49 3.24 -11.38 -4.77
C GLU A 49 2.55 -10.74 -5.97
N PHE A 50 1.83 -9.63 -5.75
CA PHE A 50 1.23 -8.85 -6.83
C PHE A 50 2.28 -7.97 -7.52
N CYS A 51 3.10 -7.26 -6.76
CA CYS A 51 4.13 -6.38 -7.32
C CYS A 51 5.14 -7.15 -8.18
N ALA A 52 5.55 -8.36 -7.75
CA ALA A 52 6.50 -9.22 -8.45
C ALA A 52 5.91 -9.98 -9.66
N GLN A 53 4.63 -9.74 -10.02
CA GLN A 53 4.06 -10.24 -11.27
C GLN A 53 4.72 -9.58 -12.49
N CYS A 54 5.16 -8.33 -12.34
CA CYS A 54 6.04 -7.67 -13.31
C CYS A 54 7.48 -8.15 -13.09
N HIS A 55 8.16 -8.54 -14.17
CA HIS A 55 9.53 -9.05 -14.10
C HIS A 55 10.51 -7.99 -13.57
N THR A 56 10.25 -6.72 -13.87
CA THR A 56 11.02 -5.55 -13.42
C THR A 56 11.05 -5.40 -11.90
N MET A 57 10.02 -5.87 -11.21
CA MET A 57 9.89 -5.74 -9.75
C MET A 57 10.54 -6.88 -8.97
N LYS A 58 10.93 -7.98 -9.63
CA LYS A 58 11.49 -9.16 -8.95
C LYS A 58 12.79 -8.90 -8.18
N PRO A 59 13.77 -8.12 -8.69
CA PRO A 59 14.95 -7.79 -7.92
C PRO A 59 14.65 -7.07 -6.60
N PHE A 60 13.66 -6.18 -6.62
CA PHE A 60 13.22 -5.45 -5.44
C PHE A 60 12.53 -6.37 -4.44
N TRP A 61 11.66 -7.26 -4.91
CA TRP A 61 11.05 -8.30 -4.09
C TRP A 61 12.08 -9.23 -3.43
N ALA A 62 13.07 -9.71 -4.19
CA ALA A 62 14.11 -10.58 -3.66
C ALA A 62 14.91 -9.89 -2.55
N SER A 63 15.39 -8.67 -2.80
CA SER A 63 16.09 -7.87 -1.78
C SER A 63 15.21 -7.52 -0.57
N TYR A 64 13.90 -7.37 -0.79
CA TYR A 64 12.94 -7.08 0.26
C TYR A 64 12.78 -8.23 1.23
N GLN A 65 12.69 -9.46 0.72
CA GLN A 65 12.60 -10.66 1.57
C GLN A 65 13.80 -10.84 2.50
N GLU A 66 14.95 -10.24 2.17
CA GLU A 66 16.15 -10.25 3.03
C GLU A 66 16.15 -9.13 4.09
N ASP A 67 15.25 -8.14 3.97
CA ASP A 67 15.13 -7.04 4.93
C ASP A 67 14.25 -7.41 6.12
N ILE A 68 14.49 -6.78 7.27
CA ILE A 68 13.67 -6.96 8.46
C ILE A 68 12.20 -6.63 8.22
N HIS A 69 11.87 -5.71 7.30
CA HIS A 69 10.49 -5.39 6.96
C HIS A 69 9.87 -6.43 6.02
N GLY A 70 10.68 -7.19 5.28
CA GLY A 70 10.22 -8.23 4.37
C GLY A 70 10.07 -9.62 4.98
N GLY A 71 10.14 -9.73 6.30
CA GLY A 71 9.93 -10.98 7.02
C GLY A 71 11.22 -11.63 7.54
N ALA A 72 12.40 -11.13 7.17
CA ALA A 72 13.69 -11.57 7.72
C ALA A 72 13.97 -10.97 9.10
N ASN A 73 12.99 -11.04 10.00
CA ASN A 73 13.11 -10.69 11.42
C ASN A 73 12.75 -11.89 12.30
N GLU A 74 13.08 -11.80 13.58
CA GLU A 74 12.86 -12.88 14.56
C GLU A 74 11.37 -13.21 14.81
N PHE A 75 10.45 -12.35 14.37
CA PHE A 75 9.01 -12.49 14.57
C PHE A 75 8.25 -12.94 13.31
N GLY A 76 8.91 -12.99 12.15
CA GLY A 76 8.27 -13.27 10.86
C GLY A 76 7.24 -12.22 10.41
N ILE A 77 7.31 -11.01 10.96
CA ILE A 77 6.38 -9.92 10.60
C ILE A 77 6.78 -9.33 9.25
N GLN A 78 5.83 -9.10 8.37
CA GLN A 78 6.08 -8.53 7.06
C GLN A 78 5.22 -7.30 6.82
N ALA A 79 5.81 -6.21 6.31
CA ALA A 79 5.06 -5.09 5.79
C ALA A 79 4.52 -5.41 4.38
N SER A 80 3.44 -4.77 3.95
CA SER A 80 3.09 -4.77 2.53
C SER A 80 3.97 -3.77 1.78
N CYS A 81 4.20 -3.97 0.47
CA CYS A 81 4.94 -3.01 -0.36
C CYS A 81 4.32 -1.61 -0.27
N THR A 82 2.99 -1.55 -0.26
CA THR A 82 2.23 -0.30 -0.18
C THR A 82 2.30 0.40 1.17
N ASN A 83 2.71 -0.27 2.25
CA ASN A 83 2.91 0.42 3.52
C ASN A 83 4.05 1.43 3.46
N CYS A 84 5.03 1.24 2.57
CA CYS A 84 6.12 2.19 2.36
C CYS A 84 5.96 3.01 1.08
N HIS A 85 5.45 2.39 0.01
CA HIS A 85 5.42 2.98 -1.34
C HIS A 85 4.15 3.74 -1.72
N LEU A 86 3.18 3.87 -0.81
CA LEU A 86 2.01 4.74 -0.99
C LEU A 86 1.87 5.73 0.17
N ASP A 87 1.22 6.86 -0.09
CA ASP A 87 0.96 7.85 0.96
C ASP A 87 -0.15 7.36 1.91
N ASN A 88 0.22 7.08 3.16
CA ASN A 88 -0.67 6.65 4.23
C ASN A 88 -1.18 7.81 5.11
N SER A 89 -1.03 9.07 4.68
CA SER A 89 -1.48 10.26 5.44
C SER A 89 -3.00 10.32 5.63
N SER A 90 -3.75 9.74 4.71
CA SER A 90 -5.21 9.62 4.76
C SER A 90 -5.68 8.55 3.78
N SER A 91 -6.90 8.04 3.94
CA SER A 91 -7.46 7.08 2.98
C SER A 91 -7.53 7.65 1.56
N SER A 92 -7.90 8.93 1.39
CA SER A 92 -7.97 9.57 0.07
C SER A 92 -6.59 9.68 -0.58
N ALA A 93 -5.56 10.09 0.17
CA ALA A 93 -4.19 10.14 -0.33
C ALA A 93 -3.70 8.75 -0.74
N TYR A 94 -4.00 7.71 0.05
CA TYR A 94 -3.65 6.34 -0.27
C TYR A 94 -4.28 5.88 -1.59
N PHE A 95 -5.59 6.09 -1.77
CA PHE A 95 -6.28 5.72 -3.01
C PHE A 95 -5.77 6.47 -4.23
N ILE A 96 -5.53 7.79 -4.10
CA ILE A 96 -4.97 8.61 -5.17
C ILE A 96 -3.56 8.14 -5.52
N SER A 97 -2.70 7.94 -4.53
CA SER A 97 -1.34 7.44 -4.73
C SER A 97 -1.37 6.07 -5.42
N LYS A 98 -2.23 5.15 -4.97
CA LYS A 98 -2.36 3.82 -5.56
C LYS A 98 -2.77 3.88 -7.03
N ALA A 99 -3.78 4.71 -7.34
CA ALA A 99 -4.26 4.87 -8.70
C ALA A 99 -3.21 5.52 -9.62
N VAL A 100 -2.56 6.60 -9.17
CA VAL A 100 -1.57 7.34 -9.95
C VAL A 100 -0.31 6.50 -10.18
N LYS A 101 0.26 5.92 -9.13
CA LYS A 101 1.47 5.10 -9.22
C LYS A 101 1.19 3.80 -9.98
N GLY A 102 0.09 3.11 -9.70
CA GLY A 102 -0.29 1.90 -10.44
C GLY A 102 -0.46 2.16 -11.94
N LEU A 103 -1.12 3.26 -12.33
CA LEU A 103 -1.28 3.60 -13.74
C LEU A 103 0.04 4.04 -14.40
N HIS A 104 0.90 4.74 -13.65
CA HIS A 104 2.25 5.07 -14.08
C HIS A 104 3.07 3.81 -14.37
N ASP A 105 3.09 2.86 -13.43
CA ASP A 105 3.91 1.65 -13.54
C ASP A 105 3.40 0.77 -14.68
N LEU A 106 2.08 0.62 -14.84
CA LEU A 106 1.49 -0.04 -16.00
C LEU A 106 1.91 0.60 -17.32
N ARG A 107 1.94 1.94 -17.39
CA ARG A 107 2.39 2.66 -18.60
C ARG A 107 3.87 2.38 -18.87
N VAL A 108 4.72 2.52 -17.85
CA VAL A 108 6.17 2.34 -18.00
C VAL A 108 6.49 0.91 -18.42
N GLU A 109 5.88 -0.08 -17.75
CA GLU A 109 6.08 -1.50 -18.06
C GLU A 109 5.65 -1.86 -19.49
N TRP A 110 4.57 -1.26 -20.01
CA TRP A 110 4.06 -1.62 -21.35
C TRP A 110 4.69 -0.84 -22.51
N PHE A 111 5.11 0.40 -22.26
CA PHE A 111 5.45 1.34 -23.33
C PHE A 111 6.89 1.88 -23.25
N SER A 112 7.63 1.56 -22.19
CA SER A 112 9.03 2.00 -22.02
C SER A 112 9.98 0.82 -21.99
N ASP A 113 11.24 1.05 -22.33
CA ASP A 113 12.31 0.07 -22.15
C ASP A 113 12.75 0.07 -20.67
N THR A 114 12.13 -0.78 -19.87
CA THR A 114 12.42 -0.91 -18.44
C THR A 114 13.82 -1.45 -18.14
N GLY A 115 14.46 -2.12 -19.11
CA GLY A 115 15.85 -2.56 -19.00
C GLY A 115 16.86 -1.42 -19.11
N SER A 116 16.46 -0.29 -19.69
CA SER A 116 17.30 0.92 -19.79
C SER A 116 17.26 1.82 -18.54
N ILE A 117 16.40 1.50 -17.56
CA ILE A 117 16.26 2.28 -16.32
C ILE A 117 17.48 2.06 -15.43
N ASP A 118 18.14 3.15 -15.05
CA ASP A 118 19.18 3.13 -14.02
C ASP A 118 18.54 3.05 -12.63
N TRP A 119 18.25 1.83 -12.21
CA TRP A 119 17.65 1.52 -10.91
C TRP A 119 18.55 1.90 -9.72
N GLU A 120 19.87 1.93 -9.91
CA GLU A 120 20.80 2.36 -8.86
C GLU A 120 20.69 3.86 -8.63
N ALA A 121 20.65 4.65 -9.70
CA ALA A 121 20.43 6.10 -9.61
C ALA A 121 19.08 6.44 -8.96
N MET A 122 18.07 5.57 -9.06
CA MET A 122 16.78 5.80 -8.40
C MET A 122 16.88 5.89 -6.89
N ARG A 123 17.89 5.24 -6.25
CA ARG A 123 18.06 5.31 -4.79
C ARG A 123 18.26 6.72 -4.27
N GLU A 124 18.90 7.59 -5.05
CA GLU A 124 19.08 9.00 -4.69
C GLU A 124 17.73 9.74 -4.66
N ARG A 125 16.73 9.24 -5.39
CA ARG A 125 15.38 9.79 -5.51
C ARG A 125 14.33 9.03 -4.69
N ARG A 126 14.76 8.22 -3.71
CA ARG A 126 13.88 7.39 -2.86
C ARG A 126 12.76 8.14 -2.15
N GLU A 127 12.96 9.43 -1.88
CA GLU A 127 11.94 10.30 -1.27
C GLU A 127 10.74 10.54 -2.20
N GLU A 128 10.86 10.32 -3.51
CA GLU A 128 9.77 10.51 -4.48
C GLU A 128 8.76 9.35 -4.52
N TYR A 129 9.12 8.22 -3.92
CA TYR A 129 8.35 6.98 -3.98
C TYR A 129 8.29 6.19 -2.67
N THR A 130 8.89 6.69 -1.59
CA THR A 130 8.75 6.15 -0.24
C THR A 130 8.33 7.25 0.71
N TYR A 131 7.27 7.01 1.48
CA TYR A 131 6.59 8.05 2.25
C TYR A 131 6.78 7.86 3.76
N ASP A 132 7.12 8.93 4.46
CA ASP A 132 7.25 8.93 5.92
C ASP A 132 5.93 8.55 6.61
N SER A 133 4.78 8.89 6.02
CA SER A 133 3.46 8.49 6.53
C SER A 133 3.33 6.97 6.66
N GLY A 134 4.00 6.23 5.76
CA GLY A 134 4.14 4.78 5.84
C GLY A 134 4.94 4.34 7.06
N CYS A 135 6.15 4.88 7.22
CA CYS A 135 7.01 4.58 8.36
C CYS A 135 6.31 4.86 9.69
N LEU A 136 5.68 6.03 9.82
CA LEU A 136 5.04 6.50 11.04
C LEU A 136 3.75 5.73 11.38
N SER A 137 3.16 5.00 10.44
CA SER A 137 2.01 4.13 10.73
C SER A 137 2.37 2.96 11.66
N CYS A 138 3.64 2.52 11.64
CA CYS A 138 4.17 1.50 12.54
C CYS A 138 5.14 2.08 13.58
N HIS A 139 5.89 3.13 13.24
CA HIS A 139 6.89 3.79 14.11
C HIS A 139 6.36 5.06 14.80
N GLY A 140 5.13 5.02 15.33
CA GLY A 140 4.48 6.18 15.95
C GLY A 140 5.17 6.72 17.21
N ASP A 141 5.79 5.84 18.00
CA ASP A 141 6.42 6.20 19.30
C ASP A 141 7.95 6.27 19.22
N LEU A 142 8.49 6.65 18.05
CA LEU A 142 9.92 6.61 17.76
C LEU A 142 10.76 7.48 18.72
N MET A 143 10.20 8.57 19.25
CA MET A 143 10.88 9.39 20.24
C MET A 143 11.15 8.62 21.52
N ASP A 144 10.14 7.93 22.04
CA ASP A 144 10.26 7.13 23.25
C ASP A 144 11.17 5.93 23.04
N ALA A 145 11.05 5.27 21.88
CA ALA A 145 11.90 4.15 21.50
C ALA A 145 13.40 4.52 21.41
N THR A 146 13.72 5.78 21.09
CA THR A 146 15.11 6.20 20.86
C THR A 146 15.74 7.00 22.01
N LYS A 147 14.98 7.44 23.02
CA LYS A 147 15.46 8.21 24.19
C LYS A 147 16.72 7.66 24.87
N ARG A 148 16.92 6.34 24.85
CA ARG A 148 18.06 5.67 25.51
C ARG A 148 19.39 5.82 24.75
N SER A 149 19.39 6.27 23.50
CA SER A 149 20.58 6.45 22.69
C SER A 149 20.58 7.84 22.06
N ALA A 150 21.49 8.72 22.51
CA ALA A 150 21.61 10.07 21.94
C ALA A 150 21.86 10.05 20.42
N LYS A 151 22.55 9.02 19.91
CA LYS A 151 22.84 8.86 18.47
C LYS A 151 21.59 8.69 17.62
N SER A 152 20.54 8.05 18.13
CA SER A 152 19.26 7.89 17.42
C SER A 152 18.22 8.93 17.86
N PHE A 153 18.24 9.36 19.12
CA PHE A 153 17.30 10.35 19.63
C PHE A 153 17.47 11.72 18.98
N LEU A 154 18.71 12.24 18.86
CA LEU A 154 18.94 13.60 18.37
C LEU A 154 18.46 13.79 16.91
N PRO A 155 18.76 12.89 15.94
CA PRO A 155 18.25 13.02 14.59
C PRO A 155 16.72 12.91 14.50
N HIS A 156 16.12 11.95 15.21
CA HIS A 156 14.66 11.83 15.23
C HIS A 156 13.99 13.05 15.86
N LYS A 157 14.59 13.62 16.91
CA LYS A 157 14.07 14.85 17.53
C LYS A 157 14.11 16.00 16.54
N ALA A 158 15.21 16.16 15.80
CA ALA A 158 15.30 17.18 14.76
C ALA A 158 14.21 17.01 13.68
N TYR A 159 13.88 15.78 13.30
CA TYR A 159 12.76 15.48 12.39
C TYR A 159 11.41 15.91 12.98
N PHE A 160 11.07 15.45 14.19
CA PHE A 160 9.77 15.76 14.82
C PHE A 160 9.62 17.23 15.22
N ASP A 161 10.72 17.93 15.54
CA ASP A 161 10.71 19.37 15.83
C ASP A 161 10.64 20.23 14.54
N GLY A 162 10.70 19.62 13.35
CA GLY A 162 10.74 20.35 12.08
C GLY A 162 12.05 21.11 11.83
N ALA A 163 13.13 20.73 12.51
CA ALA A 163 14.46 21.35 12.37
C ALA A 163 15.24 20.85 11.14
N THR A 164 14.66 19.93 10.35
CA THR A 164 15.24 19.36 9.13
C THR A 164 14.14 19.13 8.10
N ASN A 165 14.47 19.27 6.81
CA ASN A 165 13.62 18.88 5.69
C ASN A 165 13.91 17.45 5.20
N LYS A 166 14.67 16.67 5.97
CA LYS A 166 14.98 15.28 5.63
C LYS A 166 13.80 14.37 5.98
N HIS A 167 13.62 13.36 5.16
CA HIS A 167 12.67 12.27 5.32
C HIS A 167 13.34 11.05 5.99
N CYS A 168 12.53 10.06 6.40
CA CYS A 168 13.03 8.85 7.04
C CYS A 168 14.09 8.16 6.16
N VAL A 169 13.78 8.00 4.87
CA VAL A 169 14.69 7.39 3.90
C VAL A 169 15.92 8.25 3.60
N SER A 170 15.92 9.56 3.84
CA SER A 170 17.14 10.38 3.67
C SER A 170 18.28 9.85 4.55
N CYS A 171 17.95 9.45 5.79
CA CYS A 171 18.90 8.92 6.77
C CYS A 171 18.97 7.38 6.77
N HIS A 172 17.90 6.69 6.34
CA HIS A 172 17.83 5.23 6.22
C HIS A 172 17.80 4.79 4.73
N PRO A 173 18.90 4.99 3.98
CA PRO A 173 18.92 4.85 2.51
C PRO A 173 18.70 3.44 1.98
N HIS A 174 18.86 2.43 2.81
CA HIS A 174 18.85 1.01 2.42
C HIS A 174 17.69 0.22 3.03
N VAL A 175 16.76 0.90 3.71
CA VAL A 175 15.59 0.22 4.29
C VAL A 175 14.80 -0.49 3.19
N GLY A 176 14.47 -1.76 3.41
CA GLY A 176 13.67 -2.57 2.49
C GLY A 176 14.44 -3.12 1.28
N HIS A 177 15.53 -2.49 0.82
CA HIS A 177 16.18 -2.85 -0.45
C HIS A 177 17.71 -2.78 -0.42
N ARG A 178 18.33 -3.20 0.70
CA ARG A 178 19.78 -3.12 0.89
C ARG A 178 20.58 -3.82 -0.22
N ASN A 179 20.15 -5.01 -0.60
CA ASN A 179 20.88 -5.86 -1.56
C ASN A 179 20.31 -5.83 -2.99
N MET A 180 19.44 -4.88 -3.34
CA MET A 180 18.82 -4.88 -4.69
C MET A 180 19.86 -4.80 -5.83
N SER A 181 21.07 -4.24 -5.60
CA SER A 181 22.15 -4.19 -6.61
C SER A 181 22.53 -5.57 -7.12
N HIS A 182 22.61 -6.52 -6.19
CA HIS A 182 22.95 -7.91 -6.49
C HIS A 182 21.92 -8.53 -7.43
N TYR A 183 20.64 -8.34 -7.12
CA TYR A 183 19.53 -8.90 -7.90
C TYR A 183 19.26 -8.16 -9.21
N ILE A 184 19.57 -6.86 -9.29
CA ILE A 184 19.53 -6.11 -10.56
C ILE A 184 20.62 -6.63 -11.50
N ALA A 185 21.83 -6.89 -10.97
CA ALA A 185 22.94 -7.44 -11.75
C ALA A 185 22.75 -8.93 -12.11
N ASN A 186 22.05 -9.69 -11.26
CA ASN A 186 21.79 -11.11 -11.43
C ASN A 186 20.27 -11.41 -11.39
N PRO A 187 19.48 -10.96 -12.39
CA PRO A 187 18.02 -11.09 -12.33
C PRO A 187 17.56 -12.52 -12.13
N HIS A 188 18.25 -13.51 -12.72
CA HIS A 188 17.92 -14.93 -12.61
C HIS A 188 17.90 -15.47 -11.17
N GLU A 189 18.58 -14.82 -10.23
CA GLU A 189 18.60 -15.18 -8.81
C GLU A 189 17.41 -14.59 -8.03
N ALA A 190 16.64 -13.70 -8.65
CA ALA A 190 15.41 -13.13 -8.09
C ALA A 190 14.14 -13.93 -8.45
N TYR A 191 14.28 -15.10 -9.10
CA TYR A 191 13.20 -15.97 -9.56
C TYR A 191 13.13 -17.27 -8.78
#